data_AF-A0A5S9LZQ0-F1
#
_entry.id   AF-A0A5S9LZQ0-F1
#
_cell.length_a   1.000
_cell.length_b   1.000
_cell.length_c   1.000
_cell.angle_alpha   90.00
_cell.angle_beta   90.00
_cell.angle_gamma   90.00
#
_symmetry.space_group_name_H-M   'P 1'
#
loop_
_entity.id
_entity.type
_entity.pdbx_description
1 polymer ?
#
loop_
_entity_poly.entity_id
_entity_poly.type
_entity_poly.pdbx_seq_one_letter_code
_entity_poly.pdbx_strand_id
1 'polypeptide(L)'
;MGRDGLLPKVFSKTNKSDTPVASIWMIGGMTAVISGFIDLKDLSNLANIGALLTFAMVSLSVLILRKTHQQLERGFRVPFVPVLPIISMGCCLFLMLNLPGRTWLYFGVWLLIGVVMYAAYSNKHSELAKSS
;
A
#
# COMPACT_ATOMS: atom_id res chain seq x y z
N MET A 1 7.33 5.06 -6.01
CA MET A 1 6.70 6.19 -5.31
C MET A 1 7.59 7.43 -5.30
N GLY A 2 8.77 7.43 -4.68
CA GLY A 2 9.65 8.61 -4.62
C GLY A 2 10.18 9.11 -5.98
N ARG A 3 10.58 8.18 -6.86
CA ARG A 3 11.01 8.48 -8.24
C ARG A 3 9.88 8.93 -9.17
N ASP A 4 8.64 8.58 -8.84
CA ASP A 4 7.46 8.90 -9.66
C ASP A 4 6.91 10.29 -9.35
N GLY A 5 7.64 11.10 -8.56
CA GLY A 5 7.23 12.44 -8.16
C GLY A 5 6.08 12.48 -7.15
N LEU A 6 5.64 11.32 -6.63
CA LEU A 6 4.48 11.20 -5.72
C LEU A 6 4.81 11.45 -4.24
N LEU A 7 6.10 11.61 -3.91
CA LEU A 7 6.57 11.92 -2.56
C LEU A 7 7.56 13.10 -2.59
N PRO A 8 7.73 13.85 -1.48
CA PRO A 8 8.72 14.93 -1.39
C PRO A 8 10.12 14.46 -1.81
N LYS A 9 10.84 15.27 -2.58
CA LYS A 9 12.18 14.94 -3.15
C LYS A 9 13.21 14.49 -2.11
N VAL A 10 12.99 14.81 -0.83
CA VAL A 10 13.80 14.34 0.32
C VAL A 10 13.81 12.81 0.41
N PHE A 11 12.71 12.14 0.08
CA PHE A 11 12.60 10.67 0.12
C PHE A 11 13.26 9.98 -1.08
N SER A 12 13.62 10.75 -2.11
CA SER A 12 14.18 10.28 -3.38
C SER A 12 15.66 10.59 -3.52
N LYS A 13 16.27 11.29 -2.55
CA LYS A 13 17.69 11.63 -2.56
C LYS A 13 18.50 10.40 -2.16
N THR A 14 19.08 9.74 -3.15
CA THR A 14 19.99 8.61 -2.96
C THR A 14 21.43 9.08 -2.75
N ASN A 15 22.22 8.31 -2.00
CA ASN A 15 23.66 8.55 -1.85
C ASN A 15 24.45 7.90 -3.01
N LYS A 16 25.78 8.01 -3.02
CA LYS A 16 26.69 7.39 -4.01
C LYS A 16 26.50 5.88 -4.26
N SER A 17 25.83 5.16 -3.36
CA SER A 17 25.52 3.73 -3.49
C SER A 17 24.06 3.45 -3.85
N ASP A 18 23.34 4.43 -4.42
CA ASP A 18 21.92 4.36 -4.79
C ASP A 18 20.95 4.01 -3.64
N THR A 19 21.41 4.09 -2.40
CA THR A 19 20.60 3.82 -1.21
C THR A 19 19.99 5.12 -0.65
N PRO A 20 18.68 5.16 -0.35
CA PRO A 20 18.02 6.31 0.26
C PRO A 20 18.22 6.30 1.79
N VAL A 21 19.47 6.46 2.24
CA VAL A 21 19.87 6.33 3.66
C VAL A 21 19.11 7.29 4.58
N ALA A 22 18.82 8.51 4.10
CA ALA A 22 18.04 9.50 4.86
C ALA A 22 16.60 9.02 5.13
N SER A 23 15.95 8.41 4.14
CA SER A 23 14.61 7.84 4.29
C SER A 23 14.58 6.70 5.30
N ILE A 24 15.61 5.84 5.27
CA ILE A 24 15.72 4.70 6.19
C ILE A 24 15.84 5.17 7.64
N TRP A 25 16.75 6.11 7.92
CA TRP A 25 16.92 6.64 9.28
C TRP A 25 15.69 7.43 9.76
N MET A 26 15.06 8.20 8.88
CA MET A 26 13.86 8.97 9.23
C MET A 26 12.67 8.05 9.57
N ILE A 27 12.38 7.07 8.71
CA ILE A 27 11.28 6.12 8.92
C ILE A 27 11.59 5.21 10.12
N GLY A 28 12.83 4.72 10.22
CA GLY A 28 13.29 3.89 11.32
C GLY A 28 13.21 4.59 12.68
N GLY A 29 13.69 5.83 12.76
CA GLY A 29 13.58 6.65 13.97
C GLY A 29 12.13 6.91 14.37
N MET A 30 11.28 7.29 13.41
CA MET A 30 9.85 7.50 13.66
C MET A 30 9.17 6.21 14.15
N THR A 31 9.50 5.06 13.55
CA THR A 31 8.95 3.75 13.93
C THR A 31 9.43 3.34 15.33
N ALA A 32 10.69 3.58 15.67
CA ALA A 32 11.25 3.27 16.98
C ALA A 32 10.54 4.02 18.10
N VAL A 33 10.24 5.32 17.88
CA VAL A 33 9.46 6.12 18.84
C VAL A 33 8.05 5.54 18.97
N ILE A 34 7.34 5.32 17.86
CA ILE A 34 5.96 4.80 17.87
C ILE A 34 5.88 3.43 18.57
N SER A 35 6.85 2.54 18.31
CA SER A 35 6.89 1.21 18.92
C SER A 35 7.17 1.23 20.43
N GLY A 36 7.71 2.31 20.97
CA GLY A 36 7.93 2.48 22.41
C GLY A 36 6.67 2.89 23.18
N PHE A 37 5.67 3.46 22.50
CA PHE A 37 4.45 3.98 23.12
C PHE A 37 3.18 3.19 22.79
N ILE A 38 3.18 2.36 21.74
CA ILE A 38 2.01 1.59 21.30
C ILE A 38 2.28 0.10 21.46
N ASP A 39 1.28 -0.63 21.98
CA ASP A 39 1.36 -2.08 22.16
C ASP A 39 1.50 -2.83 20.84
N LEU A 40 2.39 -3.83 20.83
CA LEU A 40 2.67 -4.68 19.66
C LEU A 40 1.40 -5.30 19.05
N LYS A 41 0.39 -5.60 19.88
CA LYS A 41 -0.88 -6.17 19.41
C LYS A 41 -1.66 -5.21 18.53
N ASP A 42 -1.71 -3.93 18.87
CA ASP A 42 -2.39 -2.92 18.08
C ASP A 42 -1.62 -2.58 16.80
N LEU A 43 -0.28 -2.49 16.86
CA LEU A 43 0.55 -2.37 15.65
C LEU A 43 0.35 -3.56 14.70
N SER A 44 0.35 -4.79 15.24
CA SER A 44 0.16 -6.01 14.46
C SER A 44 -1.22 -6.04 13.79
N ASN A 45 -2.28 -5.67 14.52
CA ASN A 45 -3.61 -5.55 13.94
C ASN A 45 -3.66 -4.51 12.79
N LEU A 46 -2.99 -3.37 12.96
CA LEU A 46 -2.94 -2.32 11.94
C LEU A 46 -2.11 -2.72 10.71
N ALA A 47 -1.03 -3.48 10.90
CA ALA A 47 -0.26 -4.06 9.81
C ALA A 47 -1.05 -5.14 9.06
N ASN A 48 -1.75 -6.01 9.80
CA ASN A 48 -2.56 -7.09 9.23
C ASN A 48 -3.71 -6.55 8.38
N ILE A 49 -4.46 -5.55 8.85
CA ILE A 49 -5.55 -4.96 8.05
C ILE A 49 -5.04 -4.37 6.72
N GLY A 50 -3.88 -3.71 6.75
CA GLY A 50 -3.26 -3.14 5.55
C GLY A 50 -2.79 -4.21 4.56
N ALA A 51 -2.17 -5.29 5.06
CA ALA A 51 -1.75 -6.42 4.25
C ALA A 51 -2.95 -7.14 3.62
N LEU A 52 -4.00 -7.41 4.40
CA LEU A 52 -5.23 -8.05 3.93
C LEU A 52 -5.92 -7.21 2.84
N LEU A 53 -6.01 -5.89 3.03
CA LEU A 53 -6.56 -5.00 2.01
C LEU A 53 -5.75 -5.04 0.72
N THR A 54 -4.41 -5.03 0.84
CA THR A 54 -3.51 -5.12 -0.32
C THR A 54 -3.71 -6.43 -1.07
N PHE A 55 -3.81 -7.56 -0.36
CA PHE A 55 -4.07 -8.85 -0.99
C PHE A 55 -5.45 -8.92 -1.65
N ALA A 56 -6.48 -8.36 -1.02
CA ALA A 56 -7.80 -8.26 -1.63
C ALA A 56 -7.76 -7.41 -2.93
N MET A 57 -7.06 -6.27 -2.90
CA MET A 57 -6.85 -5.39 -4.06
C MET A 57 -6.07 -6.09 -5.18
N VAL A 58 -5.03 -6.87 -4.85
CA VAL A 58 -4.26 -7.63 -5.84
C VAL A 58 -5.12 -8.74 -6.46
N SER A 59 -5.88 -9.48 -5.67
CA SER A 59 -6.82 -10.51 -6.16
C SER A 59 -7.85 -9.91 -7.11
N LEU A 60 -8.40 -8.73 -6.80
CA LEU A 60 -9.28 -7.99 -7.70
C LEU A 60 -8.53 -7.51 -8.96
N SER A 61 -7.32 -6.99 -8.81
CA SER A 61 -6.49 -6.50 -9.92
C SER A 61 -6.17 -7.61 -10.92
N VAL A 62 -5.94 -8.85 -10.46
CA VAL A 62 -5.73 -10.02 -11.34
C VAL A 62 -6.98 -10.30 -12.20
N LEU A 63 -8.19 -10.16 -11.63
CA LEU A 63 -9.44 -10.32 -12.38
C LEU A 63 -9.62 -9.23 -13.43
N ILE A 64 -9.33 -7.97 -13.06
CA ILE A 64 -9.41 -6.81 -13.96
C ILE A 64 -8.38 -6.94 -15.09
N LEU A 65 -7.12 -7.22 -14.76
CA LEU A 65 -6.02 -7.33 -15.73
C LEU A 65 -6.28 -8.45 -16.75
N ARG A 66 -6.96 -9.53 -16.34
CA ARG A 66 -7.36 -10.61 -17.25
C ARG A 66 -8.44 -10.19 -18.24
N LYS A 67 -9.28 -9.20 -17.91
CA LYS A 67 -10.27 -8.64 -18.84
C LYS A 67 -9.66 -7.54 -19.72
N THR A 68 -8.88 -6.62 -19.15
CA THR A 68 -8.37 -5.44 -19.87
C THR A 68 -7.18 -5.75 -20.79
N HIS A 69 -6.24 -6.60 -20.35
CA HIS A 69 -5.00 -6.86 -21.08
C HIS A 69 -4.83 -8.35 -21.34
N GLN A 70 -5.62 -8.86 -22.30
CA GLN A 70 -5.62 -10.27 -22.69
C GLN A 70 -4.39 -10.70 -23.49
N GLN A 71 -3.75 -9.78 -24.24
CA GLN A 71 -2.62 -10.09 -25.14
C GLN A 71 -1.23 -10.07 -24.48
N LEU A 72 -1.13 -9.86 -23.17
CA LEU A 72 0.16 -9.91 -22.48
C LEU A 72 0.67 -11.35 -22.38
N GLU A 73 1.90 -11.59 -22.83
CA GLU A 73 2.59 -12.85 -22.58
C GLU A 73 2.81 -13.02 -21.07
N ARG A 74 2.34 -14.13 -20.50
CA ARG A 74 2.41 -14.41 -19.06
C ARG A 74 3.26 -15.65 -18.85
N GLY A 75 4.43 -15.47 -18.24
CA GLY A 75 5.33 -16.59 -17.89
C GLY A 75 4.70 -17.58 -16.89
N PHE A 76 3.92 -17.07 -15.93
CA PHE A 76 3.11 -17.89 -15.02
C PHE A 76 1.65 -17.45 -15.05
N ARG A 77 0.72 -18.40 -15.12
CA ARG A 77 -0.73 -18.16 -15.07
C ARG A 77 -1.29 -18.87 -13.85
N VAL A 78 -2.04 -18.14 -13.04
CA VAL A 78 -2.73 -18.72 -11.89
C VAL A 78 -3.71 -19.80 -12.41
N PRO A 79 -3.62 -21.04 -11.93
CA PRO A 79 -4.59 -22.07 -12.31
C PRO A 79 -5.99 -21.69 -11.80
N PHE A 80 -7.06 -22.18 -12.43
CA PHE A 80 -8.45 -21.96 -11.99
C PHE A 80 -8.94 -20.51 -11.78
N VAL A 81 -8.47 -19.55 -12.58
CA VAL A 81 -9.06 -18.19 -12.63
C VAL A 81 -10.42 -18.26 -13.34
N PRO A 82 -11.52 -17.73 -12.77
CA PRO A 82 -11.58 -16.71 -11.71
C PRO A 82 -11.82 -17.22 -10.28
N VAL A 83 -11.97 -18.51 -10.06
CA VAL A 83 -12.37 -19.09 -8.75
C VAL A 83 -11.32 -18.82 -7.67
N LEU A 84 -10.04 -19.07 -7.97
CA LEU A 84 -8.95 -18.89 -7.00
C LEU A 84 -8.83 -17.44 -6.47
N PRO A 85 -8.81 -16.40 -7.33
CA PRO A 85 -8.82 -15.01 -6.87
C PRO A 85 -10.06 -14.63 -6.04
N ILE A 86 -11.24 -15.16 -6.39
CA ILE A 86 -12.48 -14.88 -5.64
C ILE A 86 -12.43 -15.50 -4.25
N ILE A 87 -11.97 -16.76 -4.13
CA ILE A 87 -11.80 -17.42 -2.83
C ILE A 87 -10.78 -16.66 -1.98
N SER A 88 -9.64 -16.28 -2.57
CA SER A 88 -8.61 -15.50 -1.88
C SER A 88 -9.16 -14.16 -1.36
N MET A 89 -9.90 -13.43 -2.20
CA MET A 89 -10.55 -12.19 -1.81
C MET A 89 -11.57 -12.40 -0.69
N GLY A 90 -12.41 -13.44 -0.79
CA GLY A 90 -13.38 -13.80 0.25
C GLY A 90 -12.71 -14.13 1.58
N CYS A 91 -11.62 -14.90 1.56
CA CYS A 91 -10.85 -15.24 2.76
C CYS A 91 -10.20 -14.00 3.39
N CYS A 92 -9.61 -13.11 2.58
CA CYS A 92 -9.01 -11.87 3.06
C CYS A 92 -10.07 -10.96 3.71
N LEU A 93 -11.24 -10.82 3.09
CA LEU A 93 -12.35 -10.04 3.63
C LEU A 93 -12.89 -10.66 4.93
N PHE A 94 -13.04 -11.99 4.98
CA PHE A 94 -13.47 -12.69 6.19
C PHE A 94 -12.51 -12.44 7.36
N LEU A 95 -11.20 -12.57 7.13
CA LEU A 95 -10.18 -12.26 8.13
C LEU A 95 -10.23 -10.80 8.53
N MET A 96 -10.44 -9.88 7.58
CA MET A 96 -10.54 -8.44 7.84
C MET A 96 -11.72 -8.07 8.76
N LEU A 97 -12.86 -8.78 8.63
CA LEU A 97 -14.03 -8.61 9.49
C LEU A 97 -13.83 -9.17 10.91
N ASN A 98 -12.87 -10.08 11.09
CA ASN A 98 -12.55 -10.66 12.39
C ASN A 98 -11.67 -9.74 13.27
N LEU A 99 -11.16 -8.64 12.71
CA LEU A 99 -10.33 -7.69 13.46
C LEU A 99 -11.17 -6.75 14.36
N PRO A 100 -10.60 -6.28 15.48
CA PRO A 100 -11.28 -5.32 16.35
C PRO A 100 -11.74 -4.06 15.61
N GLY A 101 -12.94 -3.56 15.92
CA GLY A 101 -13.48 -2.34 15.31
C GLY A 101 -12.62 -1.09 15.55
N ARG A 102 -11.80 -1.09 16.61
CA ARG A 102 -10.80 -0.02 16.87
C ARG A 102 -9.75 0.05 15.75
N THR A 103 -9.34 -1.08 15.19
CA THR A 103 -8.38 -1.15 14.08
C THR A 103 -8.94 -0.50 12.82
N TRP A 104 -10.23 -0.67 12.54
CA TRP A 104 -10.91 -0.03 11.42
C TRP A 104 -10.89 1.50 11.53
N LEU A 105 -11.07 2.03 12.75
CA LEU A 105 -11.02 3.47 12.98
C LEU A 105 -9.62 4.03 12.73
N TYR A 106 -8.57 3.41 13.30
CA TYR A 106 -7.18 3.83 13.05
C TYR A 106 -6.80 3.72 11.57
N PHE A 107 -7.20 2.65 10.92
CA PHE A 107 -6.97 2.45 9.50
C PHE A 107 -7.67 3.52 8.64
N GLY A 108 -8.93 3.85 8.97
CA GLY A 108 -9.69 4.89 8.30
C GLY A 108 -9.06 6.28 8.47
N VAL A 109 -8.65 6.65 9.69
CA VAL A 109 -7.96 7.92 9.96
C VAL A 109 -6.64 7.99 9.18
N TRP A 110 -5.85 6.92 9.20
CA TRP A 110 -4.58 6.84 8.48
C TRP A 110 -4.77 6.96 6.96
N LEU A 111 -5.77 6.28 6.39
CA LEU A 111 -6.13 6.42 4.98
C LEU A 111 -6.53 7.85 4.63
N LEU A 112 -7.34 8.49 5.48
CA LEU A 112 -7.79 9.86 5.27
C LEU A 112 -6.60 10.82 5.26
N ILE A 113 -5.67 10.69 6.21
CA ILE A 113 -4.41 11.44 6.22
C ILE A 113 -3.61 11.20 4.93
N GLY A 114 -3.47 9.94 4.51
CA GLY A 114 -2.78 9.58 3.27
C GLY A 114 -3.41 10.22 2.03
N VAL A 115 -4.74 10.20 1.91
CA VAL A 115 -5.49 10.83 0.82
C VAL A 115 -5.35 12.35 0.86
N VAL A 116 -5.44 12.98 2.03
CA VAL A 116 -5.27 14.44 2.16
C VAL A 116 -3.86 14.86 1.79
N MET A 117 -2.83 14.16 2.29
CA MET A 117 -1.44 14.44 1.90
C MET A 117 -1.22 14.21 0.41
N TYR A 118 -1.75 13.11 -0.13
CA TYR A 118 -1.68 12.82 -1.57
C TYR A 118 -2.35 13.91 -2.40
N ALA A 119 -3.57 14.32 -2.07
CA ALA A 119 -4.30 15.36 -2.81
C ALA A 119 -3.62 16.73 -2.68
N ALA A 120 -3.16 17.11 -1.48
CA ALA A 120 -2.46 18.36 -1.24
C ALA A 120 -1.12 18.44 -1.99
N TYR A 121 -0.39 17.33 -2.09
CA TYR A 121 0.89 17.27 -2.79
C TYR A 121 0.71 17.07 -4.31
N SER A 122 -0.19 16.18 -4.74
CA SER A 122 -0.53 15.92 -6.14
C SER A 122 -1.01 17.20 -6.84
N ASN A 123 -1.89 17.98 -6.21
CA ASN A 123 -2.34 19.26 -6.76
C ASN A 123 -1.20 20.27 -7.01
N LYS A 124 -0.05 20.15 -6.32
CA LYS A 124 1.09 21.09 -6.45
C LYS A 124 2.26 20.56 -7.27
N HIS A 125 2.35 19.25 -7.50
CA HIS A 125 3.51 18.58 -8.12
C HIS A 125 3.14 17.54 -9.19
N SER A 126 1.89 17.50 -9.67
CA SER A 126 1.45 16.55 -10.70
C SER A 126 2.22 16.74 -12.01
N GLU A 127 3.32 16.02 -12.18
CA GLU A 127 4.03 15.88 -13.45
C GLU A 127 3.23 15.01 -14.45
N LEU A 128 2.20 14.29 -14.00
CA LEU A 128 1.24 13.58 -14.86
C LEU A 128 0.39 14.52 -15.71
N ALA A 129 0.13 15.76 -15.26
CA ALA A 129 -0.55 16.79 -16.05
C ALA A 129 0.39 17.52 -17.03
N LYS A 130 1.72 17.32 -16.90
CA LYS A 130 2.73 17.99 -17.74
C LYS A 130 3.24 17.11 -18.89
N SER A 131 2.82 15.84 -18.92
CA SER A 131 3.20 14.83 -19.92
C SER A 131 2.00 14.29 -20.71
N SER A 132 0.88 15.02 -20.77
CA SER A 132 -0.22 14.73 -21.70
C SER A 132 -0.28 15.73 -22.83
#